data_AF-A0A172XAJ1-F1
#
_entry.id   AF-A0A172XAJ1-F1
#
_cell.length_a   1.000
_cell.length_b   1.000
_cell.length_c   1.000
_cell.angle_alpha   90.00
_cell.angle_beta   90.00
_cell.angle_gamma   90.00
#
_symmetry.space_group_name_H-M   'P 1'
#
loop_
_entity.id
_entity.type
_entity.pdbx_description
1 polymer ?
#
loop_
_entity_poly.entity_id
_entity_poly.type
_entity_poly.pdbx_seq_one_letter_code
_entity_poly.pdbx_strand_id
1 'polypeptide(L)'
;MKTKLETELKNTLQEEVLLVEDIYNMYLNIKRYLDEKNEKMFKEAINKTNIYLHKFKDIEHKRDELWKNFTDLEKFESTYMAIEKLCLVYKKEIYNYFHRLRIGILNIQNLNYLISSYTETSLGILDLIFKDAQESVDNITYKNPYGPKSGSLNETSVLINKKL
;
A
#
# COMPACT_ATOMS: atom_id res chain seq x y z
N MET A 1 -24.11 9.76 14.95
CA MET A 1 -23.03 8.77 15.17
C MET A 1 -22.43 8.27 13.85
N LYS A 2 -23.25 7.73 12.91
CA LYS A 2 -22.76 7.28 11.59
C LYS A 2 -22.02 8.34 10.77
N THR A 3 -22.53 9.58 10.69
CA THR A 3 -21.84 10.68 9.96
C THR A 3 -20.48 11.03 10.57
N LYS A 4 -20.32 10.88 11.89
CA LYS A 4 -19.03 11.09 12.57
C LYS A 4 -18.02 10.01 12.17
N LEU A 5 -18.44 8.74 12.20
CA LEU A 5 -17.60 7.62 11.73
C LEU A 5 -17.26 7.74 10.24
N GLU A 6 -18.21 8.15 9.40
CA GLU A 6 -17.98 8.40 7.98
C GLU A 6 -16.94 9.50 7.76
N THR A 7 -17.02 10.59 8.54
CA THR A 7 -16.05 11.69 8.48
C THR A 7 -14.66 11.25 8.94
N GLU A 8 -14.58 10.48 10.03
CA GLU A 8 -13.31 9.93 10.55
C GLU A 8 -12.67 8.95 9.57
N LEU A 9 -13.46 8.08 8.95
CA LEU A 9 -13.01 7.18 7.89
C LEU A 9 -12.49 7.98 6.68
N LYS A 10 -13.25 8.97 6.22
CA LYS A 10 -12.86 9.85 5.11
C LYS A 10 -11.54 10.58 5.38
N ASN A 11 -11.36 11.11 6.58
CA ASN A 11 -10.12 11.80 6.98
C ASN A 11 -8.93 10.83 7.08
N THR A 12 -9.14 9.64 7.65
CA THR A 12 -8.10 8.62 7.79
C THR A 12 -7.64 8.12 6.42
N LEU A 13 -8.59 7.83 5.51
CA LEU A 13 -8.28 7.45 4.13
C LEU A 13 -7.55 8.56 3.36
N GLN A 14 -7.92 9.82 3.57
CA GLN A 14 -7.22 10.95 2.97
C GLN A 14 -5.76 11.02 3.44
N GLU A 15 -5.52 10.86 4.75
CA GLU A 15 -4.17 10.82 5.34
C GLU A 15 -3.36 9.64 4.77
N GLU A 16 -3.98 8.47 4.69
CA GLU A 16 -3.36 7.26 4.15
C GLU A 16 -2.95 7.43 2.68
N VAL A 17 -3.80 8.05 1.85
CA VAL A 17 -3.49 8.32 0.43
C VAL A 17 -2.29 9.23 0.28
N LEU A 18 -2.23 10.33 1.04
CA LEU A 18 -1.09 11.24 0.99
C LEU A 18 0.21 10.52 1.38
N LEU A 19 0.13 9.66 2.39
CA LEU A 19 1.29 8.91 2.83
C LEU A 19 1.76 7.88 1.79
N VAL A 20 0.85 7.22 1.09
CA VAL A 20 1.18 6.33 -0.03
C VAL A 20 1.88 7.09 -1.16
N GLU A 21 1.42 8.31 -1.46
CA GLU A 21 2.06 9.16 -2.48
C GLU A 21 3.48 9.58 -2.06
N ASP A 22 3.68 9.94 -0.79
CA ASP A 22 4.99 10.22 -0.23
C ASP A 22 5.91 9.00 -0.30
N ILE A 23 5.43 7.82 0.11
CA ILE A 23 6.20 6.57 0.03
C ILE A 23 6.58 6.26 -1.41
N TYR A 24 5.66 6.40 -2.37
CA TYR A 24 5.96 6.18 -3.78
C TYR A 24 7.09 7.10 -4.28
N ASN A 25 7.05 8.38 -3.93
CA ASN A 25 8.13 9.32 -4.25
C ASN A 25 9.46 8.93 -3.61
N MET A 26 9.44 8.38 -2.39
CA MET A 26 10.66 7.87 -1.74
C MET A 26 11.23 6.66 -2.48
N TYR A 27 10.39 5.73 -2.92
CA TYR A 27 10.82 4.60 -3.75
C TYR A 27 11.41 5.04 -5.09
N LEU A 28 10.87 6.10 -5.72
CA LEU A 28 11.47 6.70 -6.93
C LEU A 28 12.86 7.25 -6.64
N ASN A 29 13.05 7.91 -5.49
CA ASN A 29 14.36 8.40 -5.07
C ASN A 29 15.34 7.25 -4.80
N ILE A 30 14.90 6.16 -4.15
CA ILE A 30 15.71 4.95 -3.94
C ILE A 30 16.20 4.41 -5.28
N LYS A 31 15.28 4.24 -6.25
CA LYS A 31 15.66 3.80 -7.61
C LYS A 31 16.67 4.74 -8.24
N ARG A 32 16.44 6.06 -8.19
CA ARG A 32 17.36 7.05 -8.76
C ARG A 32 18.76 6.93 -8.15
N TYR A 33 18.86 6.89 -6.81
CA TYR A 33 20.16 6.81 -6.15
C TYR A 33 20.88 5.47 -6.40
N LEU A 34 20.12 4.40 -6.63
CA LEU A 34 20.65 3.13 -7.08
C LEU A 34 21.24 3.25 -8.49
N ASP A 35 20.52 3.84 -9.44
CA ASP A 35 20.99 4.08 -10.81
C ASP A 35 22.26 4.97 -10.83
N GLU A 36 22.31 5.99 -9.95
CA GLU A 36 23.45 6.89 -9.78
C GLU A 36 24.62 6.26 -9.00
N LYS A 37 24.46 5.06 -8.43
CA LYS A 37 25.41 4.39 -7.53
C LYS A 37 25.81 5.25 -6.32
N ASN A 38 24.88 6.08 -5.83
CA ASN A 38 25.09 6.97 -4.69
C ASN A 38 24.70 6.29 -3.37
N GLU A 39 25.63 5.52 -2.81
CA GLU A 39 25.40 4.68 -1.63
C GLU A 39 24.87 5.45 -0.41
N LYS A 40 25.44 6.63 -0.13
CA LYS A 40 25.05 7.44 1.03
C LYS A 40 23.59 7.88 0.93
N MET A 41 23.21 8.46 -0.21
CA MET A 41 21.84 8.93 -0.44
C MET A 41 20.85 7.76 -0.52
N PHE A 42 21.28 6.62 -1.06
CA PHE A 42 20.50 5.39 -1.09
C PHE A 42 20.15 4.89 0.32
N LYS A 43 21.16 4.76 1.21
CA LYS A 43 20.95 4.36 2.62
C LYS A 43 20.06 5.34 3.37
N GLU A 44 20.28 6.64 3.19
CA GLU A 44 19.44 7.67 3.81
C GLU A 44 18.00 7.61 3.31
N ALA A 45 17.78 7.35 2.02
CA ALA A 45 16.45 7.21 1.44
C ALA A 45 15.73 5.98 2.01
N ILE A 46 16.38 4.82 2.09
CA ILE A 46 15.82 3.61 2.70
C ILE A 46 15.37 3.87 4.14
N ASN A 47 16.25 4.47 4.96
CA ASN A 47 15.93 4.75 6.37
C ASN A 47 14.70 5.66 6.51
N LYS A 48 14.59 6.70 5.66
CA LYS A 48 13.42 7.58 5.65
C LYS A 48 12.16 6.84 5.20
N THR A 49 12.26 6.02 4.15
CA THR A 49 11.14 5.20 3.66
C THR A 49 10.61 4.28 4.75
N ASN A 50 11.49 3.64 5.53
CA ASN A 50 11.09 2.74 6.61
C ASN A 50 10.25 3.46 7.69
N ILE A 51 10.62 4.69 8.07
CA ILE A 51 9.83 5.51 9.00
C ILE A 51 8.42 5.75 8.45
N TYR A 52 8.30 6.06 7.16
CA TYR A 52 7.01 6.31 6.52
C TYR A 52 6.17 5.04 6.37
N LEU A 53 6.81 3.88 6.10
CA LEU A 53 6.14 2.58 6.07
C LEU A 53 5.58 2.19 7.44
N HIS A 54 6.30 2.48 8.53
CA HIS A 54 5.78 2.28 9.88
C HIS A 54 4.55 3.16 10.15
N LYS A 55 4.65 4.46 9.82
CA LYS A 55 3.52 5.38 9.93
C LYS A 55 2.31 4.90 9.11
N PHE A 56 2.55 4.33 7.92
CA PHE A 56 1.50 3.78 7.07
C PHE A 56 0.79 2.62 7.74
N LYS A 57 1.53 1.68 8.35
CA LYS A 57 0.94 0.58 9.12
C LYS A 57 0.07 1.06 10.28
N ASP A 58 0.48 2.11 10.98
CA ASP A 58 -0.30 2.68 12.10
C ASP A 58 -1.64 3.25 11.60
N ILE A 59 -1.62 3.98 10.48
CA ILE A 59 -2.83 4.54 9.86
C ILE A 59 -3.72 3.44 9.27
N GLU A 60 -3.12 2.44 8.63
CA GLU A 60 -3.84 1.26 8.10
C GLU A 60 -4.59 0.55 9.23
N HIS A 61 -3.93 0.33 10.36
CA HIS A 61 -4.54 -0.28 11.54
C HIS A 61 -5.72 0.53 12.06
N LYS A 62 -5.54 1.85 12.20
CA LYS A 62 -6.61 2.77 12.59
C LYS A 62 -7.79 2.74 11.61
N ARG A 63 -7.53 2.71 10.29
CA ARG A 63 -8.56 2.58 9.26
C ARG A 63 -9.32 1.26 9.46
N ASP A 64 -8.64 0.16 9.70
CA ASP A 64 -9.27 -1.15 9.88
C ASP A 64 -10.19 -1.20 11.10
N GLU A 65 -9.79 -0.58 12.22
CA GLU A 65 -10.66 -0.43 13.39
C GLU A 65 -11.89 0.43 13.09
N LEU A 66 -11.70 1.59 12.44
CA LEU A 66 -12.78 2.46 12.01
C LEU A 66 -13.74 1.74 11.05
N TRP A 67 -13.20 0.97 10.12
CA TRP A 67 -13.99 0.22 9.14
C TRP A 67 -14.82 -0.89 9.79
N LYS A 68 -14.26 -1.61 10.76
CA LYS A 68 -15.01 -2.59 11.58
C LYS A 68 -16.17 -1.90 12.29
N ASN A 69 -15.92 -0.79 12.98
CA ASN A 69 -16.97 -0.04 13.68
C ASN A 69 -18.03 0.55 12.72
N PHE A 70 -17.61 0.95 11.52
CA PHE A 70 -18.50 1.49 10.49
C PHE A 70 -19.44 0.42 9.93
N THR A 71 -18.96 -0.83 9.83
CA THR A 71 -19.68 -1.96 9.25
C THR A 71 -20.30 -2.92 10.28
N ASP A 72 -20.10 -2.69 11.58
CA ASP A 72 -20.39 -3.63 12.68
C ASP A 72 -21.82 -4.21 12.69
N LEU A 73 -22.80 -3.45 12.18
CA LEU A 73 -24.21 -3.82 12.22
C LEU A 73 -24.64 -4.75 11.09
N GLU A 74 -23.85 -4.91 10.02
CA GLU A 74 -24.24 -5.66 8.82
C GLU A 74 -23.06 -6.35 8.14
N LYS A 75 -23.31 -7.54 7.58
CA LYS A 75 -22.34 -8.19 6.68
C LYS A 75 -22.55 -7.66 5.27
N PHE A 76 -21.48 -7.15 4.67
CA PHE A 76 -21.46 -6.72 3.27
C PHE A 76 -20.64 -7.69 2.43
N GLU A 77 -21.09 -7.95 1.21
CA GLU A 77 -20.39 -8.79 0.25
C GLU A 77 -19.13 -8.13 -0.31
N SER A 78 -19.07 -6.80 -0.26
CA SER A 78 -17.91 -6.02 -0.70
C SER A 78 -17.82 -4.67 0.03
N THR A 79 -16.61 -4.10 0.04
CA THR A 79 -16.38 -2.72 0.47
C THR A 79 -17.23 -1.73 -0.33
N TYR A 80 -17.46 -1.99 -1.62
CA TYR A 80 -18.33 -1.16 -2.46
C TYR A 80 -19.77 -1.14 -1.95
N MET A 81 -20.34 -2.32 -1.70
CA MET A 81 -21.69 -2.44 -1.16
C MET A 81 -21.83 -1.76 0.21
N ALA A 82 -20.82 -1.88 1.06
CA ALA A 82 -20.78 -1.19 2.35
C ALA A 82 -20.81 0.33 2.18
N ILE A 83 -19.97 0.89 1.29
CA ILE A 83 -19.95 2.33 1.01
C ILE A 83 -21.29 2.79 0.43
N GLU A 84 -21.88 2.06 -0.53
CA GLU A 84 -23.16 2.42 -1.12
C GLU A 84 -24.28 2.53 -0.08
N LYS A 85 -24.34 1.57 0.85
CA LYS A 85 -25.40 1.46 1.85
C LYS A 85 -25.19 2.35 3.07
N LEU A 86 -23.94 2.55 3.49
CA LEU A 86 -23.62 3.20 4.77
C LEU A 86 -23.19 4.65 4.63
N CYS A 87 -22.58 5.05 3.51
CA CYS A 87 -22.12 6.42 3.32
C CYS A 87 -23.23 7.31 2.75
N LEU A 88 -23.46 8.45 3.39
CA LEU A 88 -24.49 9.41 2.99
C LEU A 88 -23.91 10.70 2.42
N VAL A 89 -22.72 11.11 2.88
CA VAL A 89 -22.16 12.45 2.62
C VAL A 89 -20.92 12.38 1.74
N TYR A 90 -19.97 11.52 2.08
CA TYR A 90 -18.62 11.46 1.50
C TYR A 90 -18.38 10.22 0.64
N LYS A 91 -19.45 9.63 0.13
CA LYS A 91 -19.42 8.40 -0.68
C LYS A 91 -18.39 8.48 -1.82
N LYS A 92 -18.41 9.56 -2.61
CA LYS A 92 -17.52 9.74 -3.77
C LYS A 92 -16.06 9.86 -3.36
N GLU A 93 -15.79 10.60 -2.29
CA GLU A 93 -14.45 10.83 -1.76
C GLU A 93 -13.87 9.54 -1.19
N ILE A 94 -14.63 8.82 -0.37
CA ILE A 94 -14.22 7.54 0.20
C ILE A 94 -13.89 6.53 -0.91
N TYR A 95 -14.71 6.44 -1.96
CA TYR A 95 -14.39 5.62 -3.14
C TYR A 95 -13.09 6.03 -3.81
N ASN A 96 -12.94 7.33 -4.07
CA ASN A 96 -11.76 7.85 -4.72
C ASN A 96 -10.50 7.55 -3.91
N TYR A 97 -10.55 7.68 -2.58
CA TYR A 97 -9.41 7.36 -1.73
C TYR A 97 -9.08 5.88 -1.75
N PHE A 98 -10.05 4.98 -1.59
CA PHE A 98 -9.80 3.54 -1.73
C PHE A 98 -9.20 3.16 -3.09
N HIS A 99 -9.69 3.77 -4.17
CA HIS A 99 -9.16 3.55 -5.51
C HIS A 99 -7.70 4.02 -5.63
N ARG A 100 -7.39 5.23 -5.14
CA ARG A 100 -6.04 5.79 -5.12
C ARG A 100 -5.09 4.97 -4.26
N LEU A 101 -5.52 4.50 -3.08
CA LEU A 101 -4.74 3.60 -2.23
C LEU A 101 -4.36 2.33 -2.98
N ARG A 102 -5.33 1.69 -3.64
CA ARG A 102 -5.08 0.47 -4.42
C ARG A 102 -4.03 0.70 -5.50
N ILE A 103 -4.16 1.77 -6.29
CA ILE A 103 -3.20 2.10 -7.35
C ILE A 103 -1.83 2.41 -6.76
N GLY A 104 -1.77 3.24 -5.72
CA GLY A 104 -0.52 3.64 -5.08
C GLY A 104 0.25 2.46 -4.48
N ILE A 105 -0.44 1.56 -3.78
CA ILE A 105 0.15 0.33 -3.23
C ILE A 105 0.71 -0.56 -4.36
N LEU A 106 -0.05 -0.77 -5.44
CA LEU A 106 0.41 -1.55 -6.60
C LEU A 106 1.66 -0.92 -7.24
N ASN A 107 1.69 0.41 -7.37
CA ASN A 107 2.83 1.12 -7.92
C ASN A 107 4.08 0.98 -7.04
N ILE A 108 3.93 1.07 -5.71
CA ILE A 108 5.03 0.84 -4.76
C ILE A 108 5.53 -0.60 -4.86
N GLN A 109 4.63 -1.60 -4.90
CA GLN A 109 5.00 -3.01 -5.03
C GLN A 109 5.77 -3.28 -6.32
N ASN A 110 5.29 -2.76 -7.44
CA ASN A 110 5.98 -2.89 -8.73
C ASN A 110 7.36 -2.24 -8.72
N LEU A 111 7.48 -1.04 -8.14
CA LEU A 111 8.74 -0.32 -8.05
C LEU A 111 9.73 -1.03 -7.12
N ASN A 112 9.25 -1.57 -6.00
CA ASN A 112 10.06 -2.38 -5.09
C ASN A 112 10.57 -3.65 -5.80
N TYR A 113 9.72 -4.35 -6.54
CA TYR A 113 10.14 -5.51 -7.33
C TYR A 113 11.23 -5.17 -8.36
N LEU A 114 11.09 -4.04 -9.06
CA LEU A 114 12.11 -3.55 -10.01
C LEU A 114 13.45 -3.24 -9.32
N ILE A 115 13.40 -2.63 -8.14
CA ILE A 115 14.61 -2.36 -7.35
C ILE A 115 15.27 -3.68 -6.92
N SER A 116 14.50 -4.62 -6.38
CA SER A 116 15.01 -5.93 -5.94
C SER A 116 15.64 -6.73 -7.09
N SER A 117 15.04 -6.74 -8.28
CA SER A 117 15.61 -7.46 -9.43
C SER A 117 16.92 -6.84 -9.95
N TYR A 118 17.05 -5.51 -9.88
CA TYR A 118 18.29 -4.82 -10.20
C TYR A 118 19.42 -5.20 -9.24
N THR A 119 19.07 -5.46 -7.99
CA THR A 119 20.04 -5.74 -6.93
C THR A 119 20.52 -7.19 -6.99
N GLU A 120 19.63 -8.11 -7.36
CA GLU A 120 19.97 -9.52 -7.64
C GLU A 120 20.86 -9.68 -8.88
N THR A 121 20.77 -8.75 -9.84
CA THR A 121 21.59 -8.77 -11.08
C THR A 121 22.90 -7.99 -10.96
N SER A 122 23.07 -7.16 -9.92
CA SER A 122 24.24 -6.30 -9.70
C SER A 122 25.24 -6.92 -8.71
N LEU A 123 25.82 -8.05 -9.09
CA LEU A 123 26.64 -9.01 -8.31
C LEU A 123 27.97 -8.52 -7.69
N GLY A 124 28.24 -7.22 -7.57
CA GLY A 124 29.59 -6.74 -7.23
C GLY A 124 29.79 -6.07 -5.88
N ILE A 125 28.89 -5.15 -5.51
CA ILE A 125 29.11 -4.20 -4.40
C ILE A 125 27.86 -4.05 -3.51
N LEU A 126 26.69 -4.51 -3.98
CA LEU A 126 25.40 -4.30 -3.32
C LEU A 126 25.01 -5.44 -2.36
N ASP A 127 25.55 -6.65 -2.52
CA ASP A 127 25.25 -7.83 -1.68
C ASP A 127 25.43 -7.62 -0.18
N LEU A 128 26.39 -6.78 0.23
CA LEU A 128 26.65 -6.46 1.64
C LEU A 128 25.63 -5.47 2.24
N ILE A 129 24.97 -4.65 1.42
CA ILE A 129 23.98 -3.66 1.86
C ILE A 129 22.57 -4.28 1.87
N PHE A 130 22.30 -5.26 1.01
CA PHE A 130 20.98 -5.88 0.88
C PHE A 130 20.64 -6.88 1.98
N LYS A 131 21.64 -7.56 2.57
CA LYS A 131 21.41 -8.47 3.70
C LYS A 131 20.73 -7.78 4.90
N ASP A 132 21.07 -6.52 5.16
CA ASP A 132 20.49 -5.75 6.28
C ASP A 132 19.07 -5.23 5.97
N ALA A 133 18.74 -4.98 4.70
CA ALA A 133 17.43 -4.44 4.32
C ALA A 133 16.35 -5.53 4.22
N GLN A 134 16.73 -6.74 3.79
CA GLN A 134 15.78 -7.82 3.47
C GLN A 134 15.09 -8.39 4.72
N GLU A 135 15.75 -8.40 5.89
CA GLU A 135 15.15 -8.83 7.16
C GLU A 135 13.98 -7.93 7.64
N SER A 136 13.83 -6.73 7.06
CA SER A 136 12.78 -5.76 7.45
C SER A 136 11.51 -5.81 6.58
N VAL A 137 11.60 -6.37 5.37
CA VAL A 137 10.52 -6.32 4.36
C VAL A 137 9.61 -7.56 4.39
N ASP A 138 10.11 -8.71 4.85
CA ASP A 138 9.33 -9.96 4.96
C ASP A 138 8.13 -9.88 5.95
N ASN A 139 7.99 -8.76 6.67
CA ASN A 139 6.91 -8.49 7.62
C ASN A 139 5.80 -7.56 7.09
N ILE A 140 5.66 -7.36 5.77
CA ILE A 140 4.56 -6.59 5.17
C ILE A 140 3.64 -7.52 4.35
N THR A 141 2.77 -8.25 5.03
CA THR A 141 1.68 -9.01 4.38
C THR A 141 0.47 -8.10 4.19
N TYR A 142 0.24 -7.61 2.96
CA TYR A 142 -1.00 -6.91 2.62
C TYR A 142 -2.12 -7.93 2.33
N LYS A 143 -3.16 -7.96 3.16
CA LYS A 143 -4.38 -8.73 2.89
C LYS A 143 -5.32 -7.89 2.02
N ASN A 144 -5.51 -8.32 0.77
CA ASN A 144 -6.44 -7.69 -0.17
C ASN A 144 -7.88 -7.63 0.42
N PRO A 145 -8.43 -6.43 0.69
CA PRO A 145 -9.79 -6.29 1.23
C PRO A 145 -10.89 -6.50 0.17
N TYR A 146 -10.52 -6.65 -1.11
CA TYR A 146 -11.42 -6.89 -2.24
C TYR A 146 -11.36 -8.33 -2.77
N GLY A 147 -10.56 -9.21 -2.17
CA GLY A 147 -10.51 -10.62 -2.55
C GLY A 147 -11.67 -11.41 -1.93
N PRO A 148 -12.20 -12.45 -2.60
CA PRO A 148 -13.12 -13.37 -1.97
C PRO A 148 -12.51 -13.95 -0.68
N LYS A 149 -13.28 -13.99 0.41
CA LYS A 149 -12.83 -14.53 1.73
C LYS A 149 -12.42 -16.01 1.69
N SER A 150 -12.77 -16.70 0.61
CA SER A 150 -12.36 -18.06 0.27
C SER A 150 -11.98 -18.07 -1.20
N GLY A 151 -10.72 -17.81 -1.52
CA GLY A 151 -10.20 -17.88 -2.87
C GLY A 151 -8.82 -18.50 -2.82
N SER A 152 -8.66 -19.66 -3.45
CA SER A 152 -7.36 -20.28 -3.68
C SER A 152 -6.40 -19.26 -4.30
N LEU A 153 -5.10 -19.40 -4.03
CA LEU A 153 -3.99 -18.58 -4.54
C LEU A 153 -3.92 -18.44 -6.08
N ASN A 154 -4.87 -19.01 -6.83
CA ASN A 154 -4.85 -19.12 -8.30
C ASN A 154 -5.83 -18.21 -9.06
N GLU A 155 -6.68 -17.41 -8.40
CA GLU A 155 -7.68 -16.60 -9.15
C GLU A 155 -7.27 -15.15 -9.47
N THR A 156 -6.10 -14.68 -9.04
CA THR A 156 -5.57 -13.37 -9.49
C THR A 156 -4.55 -13.47 -10.64
N SER A 157 -4.30 -14.70 -11.13
CA SER A 157 -3.31 -14.99 -12.18
C SER A 157 -3.83 -14.83 -13.61
N VAL A 158 -5.02 -14.26 -13.81
CA VAL A 158 -5.61 -14.11 -15.14
C VAL A 158 -6.19 -12.71 -15.27
N LEU A 159 -5.44 -11.81 -15.91
CA LEU A 159 -5.95 -10.79 -16.85
C LEU A 159 -4.86 -9.82 -17.41
N ILE A 160 -3.56 -10.14 -17.33
CA ILE A 160 -2.51 -9.37 -18.07
C ILE A 160 -2.10 -10.04 -19.39
N ASN A 161 -2.68 -11.20 -19.75
CA ASN A 161 -2.44 -11.80 -21.06
C ASN A 161 -3.76 -12.20 -21.75
N LYS A 162 -4.43 -11.23 -22.38
CA LYS A 162 -5.22 -11.47 -23.59
C LYS A 162 -5.13 -10.26 -24.53
N LYS A 163 -4.47 -10.51 -25.68
CA LYS A 163 -4.22 -9.66 -26.87
C LYS A 163 -3.06 -8.66 -26.70
N LEU A 164 -2.02 -8.67 -27.51
CA LEU A 164 -1.82 -9.18 -28.89
C LEU A 164 -0.71 -10.24 -28.98
#